data_AF-A0A951H087-F1
#
_entry.id   AF-A0A951H087-F1
#
_cell.length_a   1.000
_cell.length_b   1.000
_cell.length_c   1.000
_cell.angle_alpha   90.00
_cell.angle_beta   90.00
_cell.angle_gamma   90.00
#
_symmetry.space_group_name_H-M   'P 1'
#
loop_
_entity.id
_entity.type
_entity.pdbx_description
1 polymer ?
#
loop_
_entity_poly.entity_id
_entity_poly.type
_entity_poly.pdbx_seq_one_letter_code
_entity_poly.pdbx_strand_id
1 'polypeptide(L)'
;MPLNIKDPLAEKSVRELAAVIGESVTTAVRSAAEERLQRVRAGGSGRSLAAEILEIGRCCASLPDRDRRAADDILGYDEHGLPG
;
A
#
# COMPACT_ATOMS: atom_id res chain seq x y z
N MET A 1 30.37 1.03 -3.47
CA MET A 1 31.07 1.81 -2.42
C MET A 1 30.81 1.18 -1.07
N PRO A 2 31.78 1.15 -0.13
CA PRO A 2 31.55 0.64 1.21
C PRO A 2 30.60 1.57 1.99
N LEU A 3 29.62 1.00 2.66
CA LEU A 3 28.74 1.71 3.59
C LEU A 3 29.50 1.90 4.90
N ASN A 4 29.82 3.13 5.27
CA ASN A 4 30.52 3.44 6.51
C ASN A 4 29.57 4.11 7.52
N ILE A 5 29.16 3.36 8.54
CA ILE A 5 28.27 3.82 9.61
C ILE A 5 29.13 4.08 10.86
N LYS A 6 29.22 5.34 11.29
CA LYS A 6 29.95 5.75 12.52
C LYS A 6 28.98 5.93 13.69
N ASP A 7 28.18 4.90 13.98
CA ASP A 7 27.24 4.88 15.10
C ASP A 7 27.45 3.59 15.91
N PRO A 8 27.93 3.68 17.16
CA PRO A 8 28.14 2.52 18.03
C PRO A 8 26.87 1.71 18.30
N LEU A 9 25.69 2.35 18.32
CA LEU A 9 24.42 1.66 18.55
C LEU A 9 24.01 0.82 17.33
N ALA A 10 24.18 1.38 16.14
CA ALA A 10 23.97 0.64 14.90
C ALA A 10 24.93 -0.57 14.79
N GLU A 11 26.22 -0.37 15.10
CA GLU A 11 27.19 -1.46 15.09
C GLU A 11 26.81 -2.58 16.08
N LYS A 12 26.42 -2.23 17.31
CA LYS A 12 25.97 -3.20 18.31
C LYS A 12 24.76 -4.00 17.80
N SER A 13 23.75 -3.30 17.27
CA SER A 13 22.52 -3.90 16.77
C SER A 13 22.79 -4.89 15.63
N VAL A 14 23.68 -4.51 14.70
CA VAL A 14 24.06 -5.37 13.58
C VAL A 14 24.85 -6.60 14.04
N ARG A 15 25.79 -6.43 14.99
CA ARG A 15 26.56 -7.57 15.53
C ARG A 15 25.67 -8.56 16.26
N GLU A 16 24.71 -8.07 17.04
CA GLU A 16 23.72 -8.90 17.72
C GLU A 16 22.84 -9.65 16.71
N LEU A 17 22.34 -8.94 15.69
CA LEU A 17 21.56 -9.55 14.61
C LEU A 17 22.36 -10.66 13.91
N ALA A 18 23.61 -10.40 13.54
CA ALA A 18 24.49 -11.38 12.92
C ALA A 18 24.71 -12.63 13.81
N ALA A 19 24.90 -12.43 15.11
CA ALA A 19 25.08 -13.52 16.07
C ALA A 19 23.82 -14.38 16.23
N VAL A 20 22.63 -13.78 16.23
CA VAL A 20 21.35 -14.48 16.35
C VAL A 20 21.06 -15.33 15.11
N ILE A 21 21.36 -14.82 13.90
CA ILE A 21 21.09 -15.53 12.63
C ILE A 21 22.23 -16.51 12.29
N GLY A 22 23.41 -16.35 12.91
CA GLY A 22 24.60 -17.17 12.61
C GLY A 22 25.29 -16.76 11.30
N GLU A 23 25.13 -15.52 10.87
CA GLU A 23 25.66 -14.99 9.61
C GLU A 23 26.79 -13.97 9.84
N SER A 24 27.49 -13.60 8.76
CA SER A 24 28.43 -12.47 8.83
C SER A 24 27.69 -11.15 9.01
N VAL A 25 28.31 -10.18 9.67
CA VAL A 25 27.82 -8.78 9.81
C VAL A 25 27.39 -8.23 8.45
N THR A 26 28.17 -8.45 7.39
CA THR A 26 27.85 -7.97 6.04
C THR A 26 26.61 -8.62 5.46
N THR A 27 26.45 -9.94 5.66
CA THR A 27 25.26 -10.68 5.20
C THR A 27 24.02 -10.18 5.95
N ALA A 28 24.09 -10.07 7.27
CA ALA A 28 22.98 -9.65 8.11
C ALA A 28 22.50 -8.23 7.77
N VAL A 29 23.41 -7.27 7.55
CA VAL A 29 23.05 -5.90 7.12
C VAL A 29 22.37 -5.91 5.75
N ARG A 30 22.91 -6.67 4.79
CA ARG A 30 22.32 -6.77 3.46
C ARG A 30 20.90 -7.32 3.53
N SER A 31 20.71 -8.45 4.20
CA SER A 31 19.40 -9.10 4.35
C SER A 31 18.40 -8.19 5.05
N ALA A 32 18.80 -7.54 6.15
CA ALA A 32 17.92 -6.60 6.87
C ALA A 32 17.53 -5.38 6.02
N ALA A 33 18.46 -4.85 5.23
CA ALA A 33 18.19 -3.74 4.32
C ALA A 33 17.26 -4.16 3.17
N GLU A 34 17.47 -5.32 2.57
CA GLU A 34 16.64 -5.89 1.52
C GLU A 34 15.21 -6.16 2.02
N GLU A 35 15.07 -6.79 3.18
CA GLU A 35 13.76 -7.01 3.80
C GLU A 35 13.04 -5.70 4.12
N ARG A 36 13.74 -4.72 4.69
CA ARG A 36 13.12 -3.43 5.01
C ARG A 36 12.70 -2.71 3.74
N LEU A 37 13.53 -2.75 2.70
CA LEU A 37 13.22 -2.20 1.39
C LEU A 37 12.02 -2.93 0.77
N GLN A 38 11.93 -4.25 0.90
CA GLN A 38 10.79 -5.03 0.43
C GLN A 38 9.52 -4.68 1.22
N ARG A 39 9.59 -4.50 2.55
CA ARG A 39 8.44 -4.08 3.37
C ARG A 39 7.97 -2.66 3.01
N VAL A 40 8.91 -1.73 2.81
CA VAL A 40 8.60 -0.35 2.39
C VAL A 40 8.02 -0.33 0.98
N ARG A 41 8.60 -1.11 0.06
CA ARG A 41 8.06 -1.28 -1.28
C ARG A 41 6.70 -1.94 -1.23
N ALA A 42 6.49 -3.04 -0.53
CA ALA A 42 5.18 -3.68 -0.41
C ALA A 42 4.13 -2.75 0.20
N GLY A 43 4.48 -2.01 1.26
CA GLY A 43 3.61 -1.00 1.88
C GLY A 43 3.39 0.27 1.06
N GLY A 44 4.25 0.54 0.06
CA GLY A 44 4.14 1.69 -0.87
C GLY A 44 3.82 1.32 -2.33
N SER A 45 3.75 0.03 -2.66
CA SER A 45 3.64 -0.53 -4.02
C SER A 45 2.48 -1.53 -4.17
N GLY A 46 1.80 -1.92 -3.10
CA GLY A 46 0.38 -2.20 -3.25
C GLY A 46 -0.24 -0.88 -3.71
N ARG A 47 -0.96 -0.86 -4.85
CA ARG A 47 -1.68 0.34 -5.31
C ARG A 47 -2.22 1.07 -4.09
N SER A 48 -1.86 2.35 -3.92
CA SER A 48 -2.50 3.16 -2.89
C SER A 48 -4.00 2.94 -3.02
N LEU A 49 -4.70 2.68 -1.92
CA LEU A 49 -6.16 2.53 -1.93
C LEU A 49 -6.83 3.66 -2.72
N ALA A 50 -6.27 4.88 -2.62
CA ALA A 50 -6.70 6.02 -3.42
C ALA A 50 -6.51 5.81 -4.94
N ALA A 51 -5.40 5.22 -5.38
CA ALA A 51 -5.15 4.90 -6.78
C ALA A 51 -6.12 3.81 -7.30
N GLU A 52 -6.44 2.81 -6.48
CA GLU A 52 -7.41 1.77 -6.81
C GLU A 52 -8.84 2.33 -6.91
N ILE A 53 -9.26 3.15 -5.94
CA ILE A 53 -10.56 3.85 -5.97
C ILE A 53 -10.67 4.73 -7.22
N LEU A 54 -9.60 5.47 -7.57
CA LEU A 54 -9.59 6.31 -8.77
C LEU A 54 -9.63 5.48 -10.06
N GLU A 55 -9.01 4.30 -10.09
CA GLU A 55 -9.08 3.38 -11.24
C GLU A 55 -10.52 2.88 -11.45
N ILE A 56 -11.19 2.45 -10.38
CA ILE A 56 -12.60 2.04 -10.41
C ILE A 56 -13.48 3.22 -10.86
N GLY A 57 -13.30 4.41 -10.28
CA GLY A 57 -14.06 5.60 -10.65
C GLY A 57 -13.93 5.97 -12.13
N ARG A 58 -12.71 5.91 -12.68
CA ARG A 58 -12.47 6.13 -14.13
C ARG A 58 -13.15 5.07 -14.99
N CYS A 59 -13.12 3.81 -14.56
CA CYS A 59 -13.80 2.72 -15.25
C CYS A 59 -15.32 2.92 -15.27
N CYS A 60 -15.93 3.25 -14.13
CA CYS A 60 -17.37 3.53 -14.06
C CYS A 60 -17.77 4.74 -14.89
N ALA A 61 -16.97 5.82 -14.86
CA ALA A 61 -17.24 7.06 -15.60
C ALA A 61 -17.13 6.92 -17.12
N SER A 62 -16.42 5.90 -17.63
CA SER A 62 -16.30 5.67 -19.08
C SER A 62 -17.46 4.85 -19.67
N LEU A 63 -18.32 4.29 -18.83
CA LEU A 63 -19.47 3.51 -19.28
C LEU A 63 -20.59 4.43 -19.78
N PRO A 64 -21.32 4.04 -20.85
CA PRO A 64 -22.44 4.83 -21.36
C PRO A 64 -23.61 4.79 -20.38
N ASP A 65 -24.25 5.94 -20.20
CA ASP A 65 -25.50 6.04 -19.44
C ASP A 65 -26.64 5.35 -20.23
N ARG A 66 -27.16 4.26 -19.65
CA ARG A 66 -28.24 3.43 -20.21
C ARG A 66 -29.60 3.74 -19.61
N ASP A 67 -29.67 4.51 -18.53
CA ASP A 67 -30.91 4.82 -17.84
C ASP A 67 -30.86 6.27 -17.35
N ARG A 68 -31.52 7.13 -18.12
CA ARG A 68 -31.50 8.59 -17.93
C ARG A 68 -32.58 9.08 -16.97
N ARG A 69 -33.29 8.17 -16.31
CA ARG A 69 -34.27 8.52 -15.28
C ARG A 69 -33.57 9.26 -14.13
N ALA A 70 -34.30 10.13 -13.44
CA ALA A 70 -33.77 10.73 -12.24
C ALA A 70 -33.54 9.65 -11.17
N ALA A 71 -32.65 9.90 -10.21
CA ALA A 71 -32.38 8.95 -9.13
C ALA A 71 -33.67 8.55 -8.39
N ASP A 72 -34.58 9.49 -8.17
CA ASP A 72 -35.85 9.27 -7.50
C ASP A 72 -36.79 8.35 -8.32
N ASP A 73 -36.83 8.53 -9.64
CA ASP A 73 -37.58 7.66 -10.57
C ASP A 73 -36.99 6.24 -10.67
N ILE A 74 -35.68 6.09 -10.42
CA ILE A 74 -35.00 4.78 -10.37
C ILE A 74 -35.31 4.08 -9.05
N LEU A 75 -35.32 4.82 -7.95
CA LEU A 75 -35.63 4.31 -6.62
C LEU A 75 -37.12 3.98 -6.45
N GLY A 76 -38.00 4.67 -7.19
CA GLY A 76 -39.45 4.47 -7.13
C GLY A 76 -40.07 4.96 -5.82
N TYR A 77 -39.38 5.85 -5.12
CA TYR A 77 -39.87 6.49 -3.91
C TYR A 77 -40.18 7.96 -4.20
N ASP A 78 -41.32 8.42 -3.70
CA ASP A 78 -41.62 9.84 -3.68
C ASP A 78 -40.76 10.59 -2.65
N GLU A 79 -40.93 11.92 -2.57
CA GLU A 79 -40.24 12.78 -1.61
C GLU A 79 -40.51 12.43 -0.13
N HIS A 80 -41.48 11.53 0.13
CA HIS A 80 -41.86 11.03 1.46
C HIS A 80 -41.38 9.59 1.71
N GLY A 81 -40.67 8.97 0.76
CA GLY A 81 -40.15 7.61 0.89
C GLY A 81 -41.22 6.53 0.70
N LEU A 82 -42.37 6.86 0.10
CA LEU A 82 -43.44 5.91 -0.19
C LEU A 82 -43.27 5.34 -1.60
N PRO A 83 -43.45 4.01 -1.77
CA PRO A 83 -43.39 3.41 -3.09
C PRO A 83 -44.59 3.87 -3.93
N GLY A 84 -44.31 4.43 -5.11
CA GLY A 84 -45.29 4.84 -6.12
C GLY A 84 -45.16 4.04 -7.40
#